data_AF-A0A8J2JUC6-F1
#
_entry.id   AF-A0A8J2JUC6-F1
#
_cell.length_a   1.000
_cell.length_b   1.000
_cell.length_c   1.000
_cell.angle_alpha   90.00
_cell.angle_beta   90.00
_cell.angle_gamma   90.00
#
_symmetry.space_group_name_H-M   'P 1'
#
loop_
_entity.id
_entity.type
_entity.pdbx_description
1 polymer ?
#
loop_
_entity_poly.entity_id
_entity_poly.type
_entity_poly.pdbx_seq_one_letter_code
_entity_poly.pdbx_strand_id
1 'polypeptide(L)'
;MLSQQIGITNVTNIHQNQHKPKEDIPPELPTSQPARLKRILFWTPFFGDTSLKDYGITNGEDSQHLFCPYKCEFTANKELLNSSDAVLFHSRDLQATDKQGPLRPLRVPETRIWNQHWIFYDFESPAHTPAPLEAFNNFFNHTLSYRLTSGIYIPYRRLLPRSLEEINKRGDVPKTIQKKRKLIAWIVSNCEAPSRRMELVNQLKKYIPVDVYGKCGNLTCPPKDFFQYSCYKGIRGNYKFYLSLENSLCEDYVTEKFFNALDAGMVPVVYGGANYLKHAVEGSYININSFNSTKELADHLLMLDKNQKEYLKHFDWTKWLQVDRISTLPRAWCTLCERLTVGSLPVGEAMRDLKRWWFHKQGSDSPACSPPNYHLLGREGP
;
A
#
# COMPACT_ATOMS: atom_id res chain seq x y z
N MET A 1 -39.27 38.14 1.73
CA MET A 1 -40.01 37.07 1.04
C MET A 1 -39.06 35.88 0.97
N LEU A 2 -39.26 34.70 1.53
CA LEU A 2 -40.35 34.05 2.24
C LEU A 2 -39.71 33.21 3.36
N SER A 3 -40.49 32.98 4.39
CA SER A 3 -40.18 32.33 5.66
C SER A 3 -40.36 30.80 5.60
N GLN A 4 -39.57 30.11 6.43
CA GLN A 4 -39.85 28.91 7.24
C GLN A 4 -40.99 27.96 6.82
N GLN A 5 -40.73 26.64 6.84
CA GLN A 5 -41.18 25.79 7.96
C GLN A 5 -40.66 24.34 7.87
N ILE A 6 -40.20 23.87 9.01
CA ILE A 6 -39.77 22.52 9.34
C ILE A 6 -41.02 21.77 9.81
N GLY A 7 -41.34 20.64 9.18
CA GLY A 7 -42.43 19.77 9.59
C GLY A 7 -42.00 18.84 10.73
N ILE A 8 -42.45 19.17 11.94
CA ILE A 8 -42.44 18.28 13.11
C ILE A 8 -43.76 17.51 13.09
N THR A 9 -43.71 16.18 13.06
CA THR A 9 -44.87 15.33 13.33
C THR A 9 -44.75 14.72 14.71
N ASN A 10 -45.70 15.09 15.58
CA ASN A 10 -45.83 14.63 16.95
C ASN A 10 -46.27 13.16 17.02
N VAL A 11 -45.66 12.48 17.99
CA VAL A 11 -45.95 11.14 18.47
C VAL A 11 -47.24 11.16 19.30
N THR A 12 -48.18 10.25 19.02
CA THR A 12 -49.20 9.82 19.98
C THR A 12 -49.44 8.32 19.91
N ASN A 13 -49.08 7.66 21.02
CA ASN A 13 -49.51 6.39 21.61
C ASN A 13 -50.16 5.29 20.75
N ILE A 14 -49.50 4.12 20.73
CA ILE A 14 -50.17 2.84 21.04
C ILE A 14 -49.28 2.02 21.98
N HIS A 15 -49.92 1.55 23.04
CA HIS A 15 -49.39 0.73 24.13
C HIS A 15 -48.82 -0.63 23.69
N GLN A 16 -47.76 -1.02 24.40
CA GLN A 16 -47.45 -2.37 24.90
C GLN A 16 -47.69 -3.56 23.96
N ASN A 17 -46.60 -4.03 23.35
CA ASN A 17 -46.33 -5.47 23.24
C ASN A 17 -44.83 -5.69 23.43
N GLN A 18 -44.45 -6.16 24.61
CA GLN A 18 -43.08 -6.60 24.90
C GLN A 18 -42.83 -7.94 24.19
N HIS A 19 -42.21 -7.89 23.02
CA HIS A 19 -41.41 -9.00 22.53
C HIS A 19 -39.94 -8.67 22.74
N LYS A 20 -39.30 -9.42 23.65
CA LYS A 20 -37.84 -9.50 23.75
C LYS A 20 -37.26 -9.76 22.34
N PRO A 21 -36.25 -9.00 21.88
CA PRO A 21 -35.48 -9.42 20.73
C PRO A 21 -34.80 -10.74 21.11
N LYS A 22 -35.05 -11.79 20.32
CA LYS A 22 -34.21 -12.99 20.36
C LYS A 22 -32.81 -12.53 19.97
N GLU A 23 -31.83 -12.78 20.83
CA GLU A 23 -30.42 -12.71 20.46
C GLU A 23 -30.24 -13.69 19.29
N ASP A 24 -29.91 -13.14 18.12
CA ASP A 24 -29.49 -13.94 16.98
C ASP A 24 -28.12 -14.53 17.32
N ILE A 25 -28.15 -15.74 17.89
CA ILE A 25 -26.98 -16.60 18.04
C ILE A 25 -26.44 -16.83 16.62
N PRO A 26 -25.17 -16.50 16.33
CA PRO A 26 -24.57 -16.80 15.03
C PRO A 26 -24.73 -18.29 14.76
N PRO A 27 -25.08 -18.71 13.52
CA PRO A 27 -25.19 -20.12 13.20
C PRO A 27 -23.88 -20.83 13.55
N GLU A 28 -23.98 -21.87 14.38
CA GLU A 28 -22.85 -22.74 14.71
C GLU A 28 -22.19 -23.20 13.40
N LEU A 29 -20.86 -23.03 13.32
CA LEU A 29 -20.09 -23.58 12.20
C LEU A 29 -20.37 -25.08 12.12
N PRO A 30 -20.68 -25.62 10.93
CA PRO A 30 -20.91 -27.05 10.76
C PRO A 30 -19.68 -27.83 11.27
N THR A 31 -19.89 -28.74 12.21
CA THR A 31 -18.91 -29.73 12.64
C THR A 31 -18.70 -30.74 11.51
N SER A 32 -17.94 -30.34 10.48
CA SER A 32 -17.39 -31.24 9.46
C SER A 32 -15.97 -31.63 9.86
N GLN A 33 -15.52 -32.80 9.42
CA GLN A 33 -14.12 -33.25 9.46
C GLN A 33 -13.13 -32.09 9.26
N PRO A 34 -11.97 -32.06 9.93
CA PRO A 34 -11.05 -30.94 9.83
C PRO A 34 -10.74 -30.68 8.37
N ALA A 35 -11.23 -29.54 7.86
CA ALA A 35 -11.07 -29.18 6.47
C ALA A 35 -9.58 -29.25 6.13
N ARG A 36 -9.22 -29.93 5.04
CA ARG A 36 -7.84 -30.04 4.58
C ARG A 36 -7.23 -28.63 4.57
N LEU A 37 -6.11 -28.47 5.28
CA LEU A 37 -5.37 -27.23 5.33
C LEU A 37 -4.98 -26.82 3.90
N LYS A 38 -5.32 -25.59 3.51
CA LYS A 38 -4.99 -25.06 2.19
C LYS A 38 -3.50 -24.81 2.08
N ARG A 39 -2.88 -25.26 0.99
CA ARG A 39 -1.43 -25.13 0.77
C ARG A 39 -1.11 -24.08 -0.30
N ILE A 40 -0.19 -23.18 0.04
CA ILE A 40 0.29 -22.08 -0.79
C ILE A 40 1.79 -22.30 -1.05
N LEU A 41 2.13 -22.57 -2.30
CA LEU A 41 3.51 -22.79 -2.75
C LEU A 41 4.10 -21.50 -3.33
N PHE A 42 5.24 -21.06 -2.82
CA PHE A 42 6.07 -20.04 -3.46
C PHE A 42 6.98 -20.72 -4.50
N TRP A 43 6.64 -20.59 -5.78
CA TRP A 43 7.40 -21.23 -6.86
C TRP A 43 8.71 -20.51 -7.16
N THR A 44 8.68 -19.18 -7.15
CA THR A 44 9.86 -18.34 -7.27
C THR A 44 10.29 -17.85 -5.89
N PRO A 45 11.58 -17.50 -5.70
CA PRO A 45 12.00 -16.74 -4.54
C PRO A 45 11.36 -15.34 -4.52
N PHE A 46 11.63 -14.58 -3.45
CA PHE A 46 11.37 -13.14 -3.37
C PHE A 46 12.68 -12.40 -3.26
N PHE A 47 13.04 -11.69 -4.33
CA PHE A 47 14.35 -11.05 -4.46
C PHE A 47 15.52 -12.04 -4.26
N GLY A 48 15.35 -13.27 -4.77
CA GLY A 48 16.33 -14.34 -4.62
C GLY A 48 16.29 -15.11 -3.29
N ASP A 49 15.49 -14.69 -2.29
CA ASP A 49 15.34 -15.44 -1.03
C ASP A 49 14.19 -16.46 -1.08
N THR A 50 14.49 -17.71 -0.70
CA THR A 50 13.56 -18.83 -0.57
C THR A 50 13.19 -19.15 0.88
N SER A 51 13.80 -18.48 1.86
CA SER A 51 13.66 -18.80 3.28
C SER A 51 12.26 -18.56 3.86
N LEU A 52 11.42 -17.82 3.14
CA LEU A 52 10.11 -17.31 3.55
C LEU A 52 10.12 -16.43 4.83
N LYS A 53 11.29 -16.21 5.45
CA LYS A 53 11.42 -15.43 6.69
C LYS A 53 11.01 -13.97 6.48
N ASP A 54 11.43 -13.39 5.37
CA ASP A 54 11.10 -12.00 4.99
C ASP A 54 9.63 -11.80 4.62
N TYR A 55 8.87 -12.89 4.47
CA TYR A 55 7.43 -12.86 4.21
C TYR A 55 6.60 -12.78 5.50
N GLY A 56 7.25 -12.81 6.67
CA GLY A 56 6.56 -12.99 7.96
C GLY A 56 5.95 -14.38 8.11
N ILE A 57 6.50 -15.37 7.39
CA ILE A 57 6.07 -16.78 7.41
C ILE A 57 7.19 -17.56 8.08
N THR A 58 6.95 -18.04 9.30
CA THR A 58 7.85 -18.99 9.97
C THR A 58 7.47 -20.42 9.57
N ASN A 59 8.45 -21.22 9.16
CA ASN A 59 8.24 -22.66 8.87
C ASN A 59 7.70 -23.36 10.13
N GLY A 60 6.43 -23.75 10.16
CA GLY A 60 5.86 -24.54 11.27
C GLY A 60 4.35 -24.40 11.48
N GLU A 61 3.81 -25.33 12.28
CA GLU A 61 2.40 -25.39 12.75
C GLU A 61 1.96 -24.15 13.55
N ASP A 62 2.91 -23.31 13.95
CA ASP A 62 2.73 -22.01 14.61
C ASP A 62 2.92 -20.82 13.66
N SER A 63 2.56 -20.97 12.39
CA SER A 63 2.30 -19.85 11.48
C SER A 63 1.02 -19.09 11.86
N GLN A 64 0.86 -18.77 13.15
CA GLN A 64 -0.02 -17.71 13.58
C GLN A 64 0.55 -16.41 13.01
N HIS A 65 0.12 -16.06 11.80
CA HIS A 65 -0.03 -14.65 11.47
C HIS A 65 -0.79 -14.06 12.66
N LEU A 66 -0.14 -13.18 13.44
CA LEU A 66 -0.66 -12.67 14.72
C LEU A 66 -2.07 -12.03 14.64
N PHE A 67 -2.68 -11.98 13.46
CA PHE A 67 -3.92 -11.32 13.09
C PHE A 67 -4.69 -12.03 11.96
N CYS A 68 -4.34 -13.26 11.53
CA CYS A 68 -5.13 -13.98 10.53
C CYS A 68 -6.01 -15.06 11.18
N PRO A 69 -7.35 -15.04 10.99
CA PRO A 69 -8.23 -16.07 11.54
C PRO A 69 -8.18 -17.39 10.75
N TYR A 70 -7.59 -17.38 9.56
CA TYR A 70 -7.46 -18.55 8.69
C TYR A 70 -6.08 -19.19 8.80
N LYS A 71 -6.03 -20.51 8.77
CA LYS A 71 -4.80 -21.30 8.78
C LYS A 71 -4.54 -21.83 7.37
N CYS A 72 -3.32 -21.64 6.86
CA CYS A 72 -2.84 -22.22 5.62
C CYS A 72 -1.39 -22.71 5.79
N GLU A 73 -1.01 -23.70 4.99
CA GLU A 73 0.38 -24.15 4.91
C GLU A 73 1.12 -23.36 3.83
N PHE A 74 2.24 -22.76 4.19
CA PHE A 74 3.11 -22.05 3.25
C PHE A 74 4.39 -22.85 3.05
N THR A 75 4.80 -23.01 1.79
CA THR A 75 5.98 -23.82 1.46
C THR A 75 6.72 -23.27 0.26
N ALA A 76 8.02 -23.49 0.21
CA ALA A 76 8.86 -23.29 -0.97
C ALA A 76 9.29 -24.64 -1.61
N ASN A 77 8.80 -25.78 -1.08
CA ASN A 77 9.12 -27.10 -1.62
C ASN A 77 8.34 -27.35 -2.92
N LYS A 78 9.05 -27.29 -4.05
CA LYS A 78 8.49 -27.48 -5.40
C LYS A 78 7.93 -28.88 -5.64
N GLU A 79 8.37 -29.89 -4.89
CA GLU A 79 7.81 -31.25 -4.98
C GLU A 79 6.31 -31.28 -4.60
N LEU A 80 5.86 -30.30 -3.81
CA LEU A 80 4.47 -30.17 -3.38
C LEU A 80 3.58 -29.46 -4.41
N LEU A 81 4.06 -29.17 -5.62
CA LEU A 81 3.30 -28.51 -6.69
C LEU A 81 1.93 -29.15 -6.90
N ASN A 82 1.87 -30.47 -7.12
CA ASN A 82 0.61 -31.18 -7.41
C ASN A 82 -0.35 -31.28 -6.20
N SER A 83 0.11 -30.84 -5.03
CA SER A 83 -0.67 -30.88 -3.79
C SER A 83 -0.95 -29.48 -3.23
N SER A 84 -0.59 -28.42 -3.95
CA SER A 84 -0.80 -27.03 -3.54
C SER A 84 -2.08 -26.48 -4.15
N ASP A 85 -2.87 -25.73 -3.36
CA ASP A 85 -4.09 -25.08 -3.82
C ASP A 85 -3.77 -23.77 -4.57
N ALA A 86 -2.69 -23.08 -4.19
CA ALA A 86 -2.18 -21.90 -4.89
C ALA A 86 -0.66 -21.96 -5.11
N VAL A 87 -0.22 -21.36 -6.22
CA VAL A 87 1.19 -21.27 -6.62
C VAL A 87 1.52 -19.81 -6.93
N LEU A 88 2.46 -19.25 -6.18
CA LEU A 88 2.85 -17.85 -6.24
C LEU A 88 4.13 -17.66 -7.05
N PHE A 89 4.11 -16.66 -7.92
CA PHE A 89 5.24 -16.27 -8.76
C PHE A 89 5.52 -14.78 -8.59
N HIS A 90 6.65 -14.49 -7.98
CA HIS A 90 7.16 -13.15 -7.79
C HIS A 90 7.70 -12.62 -9.11
N SER A 91 7.12 -11.53 -9.57
CA SER A 91 7.47 -10.85 -10.83
C SER A 91 8.97 -10.63 -11.02
N ARG A 92 9.69 -10.19 -9.99
CA ARG A 92 11.13 -9.92 -10.06
C ARG A 92 12.02 -11.14 -10.19
N ASP A 93 11.46 -12.33 -9.95
CA ASP A 93 12.15 -13.61 -10.01
C ASP A 93 11.61 -14.47 -11.19
N LEU A 94 10.82 -13.88 -12.09
CA LEU A 94 10.34 -14.49 -13.35
C LEU A 94 11.34 -14.42 -14.51
N GLN A 95 12.59 -14.09 -14.23
CA GLN A 95 13.67 -14.05 -15.20
C GLN A 95 14.81 -15.01 -14.79
N ALA A 96 15.44 -15.63 -15.77
CA ALA A 96 16.65 -16.40 -15.56
C ALA A 96 17.81 -15.46 -15.20
N THR A 97 18.63 -15.85 -14.24
CA THR A 97 19.78 -15.06 -13.78
C THR A 97 21.03 -15.35 -14.60
N ASP A 98 21.04 -15.08 -15.90
CA ASP A 98 22.31 -14.91 -16.61
C ASP A 98 22.74 -13.45 -16.46
N LYS A 99 23.53 -13.17 -15.42
CA LYS A 99 23.95 -11.81 -15.02
C LYS A 99 24.69 -11.01 -16.11
N GLN A 100 24.95 -11.61 -17.28
CA GLN A 100 25.64 -11.03 -18.43
C GLN A 100 24.92 -11.28 -19.78
N GLY A 101 23.73 -11.90 -19.78
CA GLY A 101 22.96 -12.21 -20.98
C GLY A 101 21.68 -11.37 -21.13
N PRO A 102 20.99 -11.45 -22.28
CA PRO A 102 19.67 -10.83 -22.42
C PRO A 102 18.70 -11.48 -21.43
N LEU A 103 17.83 -10.70 -20.80
CA LEU A 103 16.85 -11.22 -19.83
C LEU A 103 15.97 -12.29 -20.50
N ARG A 104 16.07 -13.52 -20.02
CA ARG A 104 15.24 -14.65 -20.48
C ARG A 104 14.13 -14.95 -19.48
N PRO A 105 12.94 -15.37 -19.93
CA PRO A 105 11.89 -15.81 -19.02
C PRO A 105 12.36 -17.03 -18.22
N LEU A 106 11.94 -17.10 -16.96
CA LEU A 106 12.16 -18.26 -16.11
C LEU A 106 11.45 -19.49 -16.71
N ARG A 107 12.11 -20.66 -16.67
CA ARG A 107 11.44 -21.93 -16.98
C ARG A 107 10.46 -22.27 -15.86
N VAL A 108 9.20 -22.42 -16.23
CA VAL A 108 8.09 -22.72 -15.34
C VAL A 108 7.38 -23.98 -15.81
N PRO A 109 6.61 -24.68 -14.95
CA PRO A 109 5.85 -25.83 -15.37
C PRO A 109 4.82 -25.42 -16.43
N GLU A 110 4.61 -26.25 -17.44
CA GLU A 110 3.69 -25.95 -18.55
C GLU A 110 2.26 -26.40 -18.25
N THR A 111 2.10 -27.32 -17.30
CA THR A 111 0.81 -27.90 -16.93
C THR A 111 0.50 -27.62 -15.46
N ARG A 112 -0.78 -27.37 -15.19
CA ARG A 112 -1.34 -27.21 -13.85
C ARG A 112 -2.50 -28.17 -13.64
N ILE A 113 -2.68 -28.62 -12.41
CA ILE A 113 -3.83 -29.45 -12.03
C ILE A 113 -5.13 -28.62 -12.07
N TRP A 114 -6.25 -29.29 -12.33
CA TRP A 114 -7.56 -28.67 -12.28
C TRP A 114 -7.82 -28.10 -10.87
N ASN A 115 -8.34 -26.88 -10.78
CA ASN A 115 -8.57 -26.07 -9.55
C ASN A 115 -7.34 -25.49 -8.83
N GLN A 116 -6.11 -25.62 -9.35
CA GLN A 116 -4.98 -24.92 -8.77
C GLN A 116 -4.92 -23.46 -9.26
N HIS A 117 -4.66 -22.53 -8.34
CA HIS A 117 -4.59 -21.10 -8.63
C HIS A 117 -3.16 -20.64 -8.84
N TRP A 118 -2.79 -20.30 -10.08
CA TRP A 118 -1.48 -19.71 -10.37
C TRP A 118 -1.56 -18.19 -10.32
N ILE A 119 -0.70 -17.57 -9.51
CA ILE A 119 -0.85 -16.17 -9.13
C ILE A 119 0.46 -15.43 -9.40
N PHE A 120 0.37 -14.43 -10.26
CA PHE A 120 1.40 -13.41 -10.39
C PHE A 120 1.32 -12.47 -9.19
N TYR A 121 2.41 -12.24 -8.48
CA TYR A 121 2.45 -11.21 -7.46
C TYR A 121 3.63 -10.26 -7.60
N ASP A 122 3.36 -8.98 -7.40
CA ASP A 122 4.36 -7.93 -7.37
C ASP A 122 3.84 -6.72 -6.60
N PHE A 123 4.68 -6.19 -5.73
CA PHE A 123 4.43 -4.94 -5.03
C PHE A 123 5.38 -3.82 -5.48
N GLU A 124 6.38 -4.11 -6.31
CA GLU A 124 7.19 -3.08 -6.93
C GLU A 124 6.46 -2.37 -8.08
N SER A 125 6.97 -1.20 -8.46
CA SER A 125 6.45 -0.46 -9.61
C SER A 125 6.76 -1.18 -10.94
N PRO A 126 5.96 -1.00 -12.01
CA PRO A 126 6.31 -1.51 -13.34
C PRO A 126 7.70 -1.07 -13.83
N ALA A 127 8.14 0.15 -13.49
CA ALA A 127 9.49 0.63 -13.81
C ALA A 127 10.63 -0.15 -13.12
N HIS A 128 10.30 -1.00 -12.15
CA HIS A 128 11.22 -1.90 -11.43
C HIS A 128 10.90 -3.38 -11.68
N THR A 129 10.13 -3.68 -12.74
CA THR A 129 9.83 -5.05 -13.19
C THR A 129 10.66 -5.39 -14.42
N PRO A 130 11.84 -6.03 -14.25
CA PRO A 130 12.71 -6.39 -15.38
C PRO A 130 12.22 -7.59 -16.21
N ALA A 131 11.29 -8.40 -15.70
CA ALA A 131 10.93 -9.67 -16.33
C ALA A 131 10.20 -9.49 -17.69
N PRO A 132 10.48 -10.36 -18.69
CA PRO A 132 9.79 -10.35 -19.99
C PRO A 132 8.37 -10.92 -19.85
N LEU A 133 7.44 -10.10 -19.37
CA LEU A 133 6.09 -10.54 -19.01
C LEU A 133 5.24 -11.05 -20.19
N GLU A 134 5.59 -10.73 -21.44
CA GLU A 134 4.92 -11.30 -22.62
C GLU A 134 4.97 -12.83 -22.65
N ALA A 135 6.04 -13.44 -22.12
CA ALA A 135 6.21 -14.89 -22.08
C ALA A 135 5.21 -15.57 -21.13
N PHE A 136 4.54 -14.80 -20.27
CA PHE A 136 3.60 -15.30 -19.26
C PHE A 136 2.15 -14.84 -19.55
N ASN A 137 1.87 -14.39 -20.77
CA ASN A 137 0.49 -14.18 -21.22
C ASN A 137 -0.27 -15.51 -21.23
N ASN A 138 -1.53 -15.50 -20.78
CA ASN A 138 -2.37 -16.69 -20.60
C ASN A 138 -1.81 -17.72 -19.59
N PHE A 139 -0.89 -17.32 -18.70
CA PHE A 139 -0.29 -18.22 -17.72
C PHE A 139 -0.97 -18.15 -16.34
N PHE A 140 -1.12 -16.96 -15.77
CA PHE A 140 -1.65 -16.77 -14.42
C PHE A 140 -3.17 -16.66 -14.38
N ASN A 141 -3.82 -17.33 -13.43
CA ASN A 141 -5.26 -17.16 -13.17
C ASN A 141 -5.55 -15.83 -12.47
N HIS A 142 -4.68 -15.45 -11.54
CA HIS A 142 -4.89 -14.29 -10.68
C HIS A 142 -3.66 -13.40 -10.66
N THR A 143 -3.89 -12.14 -10.35
CA THR A 143 -2.83 -11.20 -9.97
C THR A 143 -3.02 -10.81 -8.52
N LEU A 144 -1.92 -10.58 -7.81
CA LEU A 144 -1.90 -10.11 -6.43
C LEU A 144 -0.95 -8.91 -6.34
N SER A 145 -1.51 -7.71 -6.22
CA SER A 145 -0.74 -6.46 -6.28
C SER A 145 -1.49 -5.27 -5.67
N TYR A 146 -0.82 -4.12 -5.55
CA TYR A 146 -1.42 -2.82 -5.22
C TYR A 146 -2.21 -2.19 -6.39
N ARG A 147 -2.14 -2.73 -7.61
CA ARG A 147 -2.95 -2.23 -8.73
C ARG A 147 -4.43 -2.41 -8.39
N LEU A 148 -5.25 -1.37 -8.55
CA LEU A 148 -6.69 -1.45 -8.20
C LEU A 148 -7.44 -2.50 -9.04
N THR A 149 -6.91 -2.81 -10.21
CA THR A 149 -7.43 -3.82 -11.14
C THR A 149 -6.90 -5.23 -10.90
N SER A 150 -6.12 -5.44 -9.84
CA SER A 150 -5.59 -6.75 -9.51
C SER A 150 -6.71 -7.68 -9.02
N GLY A 151 -6.69 -8.95 -9.45
CA GLY A 151 -7.69 -9.95 -9.02
C GLY A 151 -7.72 -10.11 -7.50
N ILE A 152 -6.56 -9.97 -6.85
CA ILE A 152 -6.38 -9.92 -5.41
C ILE A 152 -5.68 -8.59 -5.07
N TYR A 153 -6.47 -7.53 -4.94
CA TYR A 153 -5.96 -6.20 -4.60
C TYR A 153 -5.50 -6.10 -3.14
N ILE A 154 -4.22 -5.75 -2.96
CA ILE A 154 -3.58 -5.52 -1.67
C ILE A 154 -2.86 -4.16 -1.70
N PRO A 155 -3.41 -3.10 -1.10
CA PRO A 155 -2.66 -1.85 -0.96
C PRO A 155 -1.54 -2.00 0.07
N TYR A 156 -0.56 -1.10 0.01
CA TYR A 156 0.50 -1.05 1.02
C TYR A 156 -0.05 -0.88 2.43
N ARG A 157 -1.02 0.04 2.62
CA ARG A 157 -1.85 0.17 3.83
C ARG A 157 -3.21 0.77 3.46
N ARG A 158 -4.11 0.86 4.43
CA ARG A 158 -5.46 1.44 4.30
C ARG A 158 -5.71 2.49 5.37
N LEU A 159 -6.69 3.36 5.12
CA LEU A 159 -7.33 4.13 6.18
C LEU A 159 -8.57 3.35 6.62
N LEU A 160 -8.67 3.04 7.91
CA LEU A 160 -9.78 2.32 8.50
C LEU A 160 -10.66 3.28 9.30
N PRO A 161 -11.99 3.09 9.31
CA PRO A 161 -12.88 3.81 10.21
C PRO A 161 -12.53 3.50 11.67
N ARG A 162 -12.69 4.52 12.50
CA ARG A 162 -12.61 4.39 13.96
C ARG A 162 -13.95 3.91 14.52
N SER A 163 -13.91 3.27 15.68
CA SER A 163 -15.12 2.95 16.43
C SER A 163 -15.78 4.23 16.96
N LEU A 164 -17.09 4.17 17.27
CA LEU A 164 -17.80 5.28 17.89
C LEU A 164 -17.18 5.69 19.22
N GLU A 165 -16.67 4.72 20.00
CA GLU A 165 -15.97 4.97 21.25
C GLU A 165 -14.67 5.74 21.04
N GLU A 166 -13.87 5.36 20.04
CA GLU A 166 -12.63 6.07 19.68
C GLU A 166 -12.92 7.50 19.22
N ILE A 167 -13.99 7.71 18.45
CA ILE A 167 -14.43 9.03 17.99
C ILE A 167 -14.83 9.91 19.17
N ASN A 168 -15.66 9.39 20.10
CA ASN A 168 -16.15 10.16 21.25
C ASN A 168 -15.05 10.49 22.26
N LYS A 169 -14.04 9.62 22.39
CA LYS A 169 -12.85 9.88 23.23
C LYS A 169 -11.90 10.89 22.60
N ARG A 170 -12.02 11.16 21.30
CA ARG A 170 -11.07 12.00 20.57
C ARG A 170 -11.46 13.47 20.70
N GLY A 171 -10.60 14.22 21.38
CA GLY A 171 -10.63 15.69 21.39
C GLY A 171 -9.85 16.27 20.20
N ASP A 172 -9.27 17.45 20.43
CA ASP A 172 -8.47 18.16 19.44
C ASP A 172 -7.23 17.38 18.96
N VAL A 173 -6.65 17.83 17.84
CA VAL A 173 -5.39 17.31 17.30
C VAL A 173 -4.33 17.25 18.42
N PRO A 174 -3.63 16.11 18.64
CA PRO A 174 -2.70 15.94 19.74
C PRO A 174 -1.67 17.08 19.88
N LYS A 175 -1.39 17.50 21.12
CA LYS A 175 -0.37 18.55 21.43
C LYS A 175 1.02 18.22 20.85
N THR A 176 1.35 16.93 20.68
CA THR A 176 2.58 16.46 20.04
C THR A 176 2.68 16.85 18.57
N ILE A 177 1.55 16.97 17.86
CA ILE A 177 1.49 17.49 16.49
C ILE A 177 1.57 19.02 16.51
N GLN A 178 0.86 19.65 17.45
CA GLN A 178 0.83 21.11 17.54
C GLN A 178 2.21 21.73 17.86
N LYS A 179 3.06 21.02 18.61
CA LYS A 179 4.38 21.50 19.08
C LYS A 179 5.55 21.18 18.15
N LYS A 180 5.31 20.59 16.96
CA LYS A 180 6.38 20.28 15.99
C LYS A 180 7.12 21.55 15.57
N ARG A 181 8.45 21.48 15.56
CA ARG A 181 9.34 22.64 15.28
C ARG A 181 10.14 22.49 14.00
N LYS A 182 10.46 21.25 13.60
CA LYS A 182 11.18 21.00 12.36
C LYS A 182 10.21 20.98 11.18
N LEU A 183 10.70 21.36 10.02
CA LEU A 183 9.87 21.61 8.85
C LEU A 183 9.67 20.34 8.03
N ILE A 184 10.71 19.86 7.35
CA ILE A 184 10.62 18.76 6.39
C ILE A 184 11.67 17.69 6.69
N ALA A 185 11.23 16.44 6.73
CA ALA A 185 12.11 15.27 6.70
C ALA A 185 11.90 14.44 5.43
N TRP A 186 12.95 13.76 5.00
CA TRP A 186 12.89 12.75 3.94
C TRP A 186 13.79 11.56 4.28
N ILE A 187 13.26 10.34 4.23
CA ILE A 187 14.05 9.12 4.44
C ILE A 187 14.22 8.43 3.09
N VAL A 188 15.48 8.23 2.67
CA VAL A 188 15.76 7.74 1.32
C VAL A 188 17.07 6.95 1.26
N SER A 189 17.01 5.80 0.57
CA SER A 189 18.16 4.92 0.34
C SER A 189 18.40 4.59 -1.14
N ASN A 190 17.41 4.80 -2.01
CA ASN A 190 17.54 4.68 -3.47
C ASN A 190 17.68 6.08 -4.08
N CYS A 191 18.91 6.48 -4.42
CA CYS A 191 19.24 7.81 -4.89
C CYS A 191 18.97 7.97 -6.40
N GLU A 192 19.07 6.88 -7.16
CA GLU A 192 18.89 6.86 -8.61
C GLU A 192 17.54 6.24 -8.95
N ALA A 193 16.49 7.02 -8.74
CA ALA A 193 15.12 6.59 -9.00
C ALA A 193 14.60 7.13 -10.35
N PRO A 194 13.86 6.34 -11.15
CA PRO A 194 13.22 6.79 -12.39
C PRO A 194 12.39 8.07 -12.25
N SER A 195 11.78 8.31 -11.09
CA SER A 195 11.03 9.53 -10.80
C SER A 195 11.87 10.81 -10.75
N ARG A 196 13.20 10.71 -10.75
CA ARG A 196 14.15 11.83 -10.54
C ARG A 196 13.92 12.61 -9.23
N ARG A 197 13.36 11.97 -8.22
CA ARG A 197 13.06 12.59 -6.91
C ARG A 197 14.26 13.25 -6.20
N MET A 198 15.50 12.80 -6.44
CA MET A 198 16.69 13.49 -5.92
C MET A 198 16.87 14.88 -6.54
N GLU A 199 16.67 15.01 -7.85
CA GLU A 199 16.73 16.29 -8.55
C GLU A 199 15.62 17.23 -8.06
N LEU A 200 14.40 16.70 -7.90
CA LEU A 200 13.26 17.44 -7.34
C LEU A 200 13.61 18.03 -5.95
N VAL A 201 14.17 17.21 -5.05
CA VAL A 201 14.55 17.66 -3.70
C VAL A 201 15.70 18.66 -3.75
N ASN A 202 16.66 18.51 -4.67
CA ASN A 202 17.72 19.49 -4.85
C ASN A 202 17.20 20.86 -5.31
N GLN A 203 16.18 20.89 -6.16
CA GLN A 203 15.50 22.15 -6.51
C GLN A 203 14.76 22.74 -5.31
N LEU A 204 14.02 21.92 -4.57
CA LEU A 204 13.28 22.36 -3.38
C LEU A 204 14.20 22.94 -2.29
N LYS A 205 15.37 22.31 -2.06
CA LYS A 205 16.37 22.74 -1.07
C LYS A 205 16.91 24.15 -1.27
N LYS A 206 16.76 24.73 -2.46
CA LYS A 206 17.13 26.13 -2.73
C LYS A 206 16.25 27.13 -1.99
N TYR A 207 15.03 26.72 -1.62
CA TYR A 207 14.00 27.61 -1.07
C TYR A 207 13.60 27.24 0.37
N ILE A 208 13.78 25.98 0.79
CA ILE A 208 13.31 25.51 2.09
C ILE A 208 14.25 24.40 2.63
N PRO A 209 14.56 24.39 3.94
CA PRO A 209 15.43 23.35 4.51
C PRO A 209 14.74 21.98 4.51
N VAL A 210 15.48 20.97 4.06
CA VAL A 210 15.04 19.57 4.03
C VAL A 210 16.09 18.69 4.70
N ASP A 211 15.70 18.10 5.83
CA ASP A 211 16.53 17.13 6.56
C ASP A 211 16.43 15.75 5.87
N VAL A 212 17.54 15.24 5.35
CA VAL A 212 17.58 13.99 4.57
C VAL A 212 18.28 12.88 5.35
N TYR A 213 17.54 11.82 5.63
CA TYR A 213 17.95 10.64 6.36
C TYR A 213 18.22 9.45 5.43
N GLY A 214 19.20 8.61 5.79
CA GLY A 214 19.52 7.38 5.05
C GLY A 214 20.66 7.57 4.04
N LYS A 215 20.86 6.58 3.15
CA LYS A 215 22.04 6.50 2.27
C LYS A 215 22.21 7.69 1.31
N CYS A 216 21.13 8.40 0.99
CA CYS A 216 21.18 9.55 0.08
C CYS A 216 21.23 10.90 0.81
N GLY A 217 21.37 10.89 2.12
CA GLY A 217 21.43 12.09 2.97
C GLY A 217 22.61 12.06 3.92
N ASN A 218 22.72 13.10 4.74
CA ASN A 218 23.77 13.25 5.74
C ASN A 218 23.29 12.92 7.17
N LEU A 219 22.00 12.62 7.36
CA LEU A 219 21.45 12.26 8.66
C LEU A 219 21.23 10.75 8.80
N THR A 220 21.45 10.24 10.00
CA THR A 220 21.20 8.84 10.35
C THR A 220 19.87 8.71 11.07
N CYS A 221 19.13 7.66 10.73
CA CYS A 221 17.87 7.34 11.40
C CYS A 221 18.06 7.14 12.91
N PRO A 222 17.16 7.70 13.75
CA PRO A 222 17.01 7.31 15.14
C PRO A 222 15.85 6.31 15.29
N PRO A 223 16.01 5.15 15.97
CA PRO A 223 17.27 4.56 16.42
C PRO A 223 18.16 4.17 15.23
N LYS A 224 19.44 3.87 15.48
CA LYS A 224 20.42 3.47 14.45
C LYS A 224 20.11 2.12 13.77
N ASP A 225 18.92 1.57 13.94
CA ASP A 225 18.49 0.33 13.30
C ASP A 225 18.05 0.59 11.84
N PHE A 226 18.29 -0.42 10.98
CA PHE A 226 18.10 -0.30 9.54
C PHE A 226 16.63 -0.41 9.08
N PHE A 227 15.70 -0.73 9.97
CA PHE A 227 14.30 -0.90 9.60
C PHE A 227 13.66 0.46 9.36
N GLN A 228 13.26 0.77 8.13
CA GLN A 228 12.71 2.09 7.80
C GLN A 228 11.59 2.55 8.74
N TYR A 229 10.73 1.65 9.22
CA TYR A 229 9.65 1.97 10.16
C TYR A 229 10.15 2.52 11.52
N SER A 230 11.29 2.05 12.03
CA SER A 230 11.87 2.58 13.28
C SER A 230 12.34 4.03 13.10
N CYS A 231 12.84 4.38 11.92
CA CYS A 231 13.24 5.74 11.59
C CYS A 231 12.06 6.71 11.66
N TYR A 232 10.89 6.35 11.09
CA TYR A 232 9.66 7.13 11.25
C TYR A 232 9.31 7.31 12.73
N LYS A 233 9.49 6.28 13.56
CA LYS A 233 9.24 6.38 15.01
C LYS A 233 10.19 7.35 15.74
N GLY A 234 11.44 7.50 15.31
CA GLY A 234 12.36 8.43 15.95
C GLY A 234 12.23 9.86 15.45
N ILE A 235 11.77 10.08 14.21
CA ILE A 235 11.51 11.43 13.69
C ILE A 235 10.09 11.92 13.99
N ARG A 236 9.17 11.02 14.38
CA ARG A 236 7.79 11.40 14.76
C ARG A 236 7.81 12.45 15.86
N GLY A 237 6.84 13.37 15.83
CA GLY A 237 6.75 14.47 16.78
C GLY A 237 7.70 15.65 16.56
N ASN A 238 8.70 15.53 15.68
CA ASN A 238 9.65 16.63 15.41
C ASN A 238 9.31 17.43 14.15
N TYR A 239 8.96 16.73 13.06
CA TYR A 239 8.72 17.33 11.75
C TYR A 239 7.23 17.54 11.45
N LYS A 240 6.90 18.67 10.80
CA LYS A 240 5.56 18.98 10.28
C LYS A 240 5.24 18.19 9.02
N PHE A 241 6.16 18.20 8.07
CA PHE A 241 6.00 17.61 6.74
C PHE A 241 6.98 16.45 6.53
N TYR A 242 6.54 15.48 5.73
CA TYR A 242 7.38 14.38 5.29
C TYR A 242 7.30 14.20 3.77
N LEU A 243 8.44 14.16 3.09
CA LEU A 243 8.48 13.96 1.64
C LEU A 243 8.21 12.48 1.30
N SER A 244 6.97 12.19 0.88
CA SER A 244 6.51 10.87 0.45
C SER A 244 6.70 10.70 -1.05
N LEU A 245 7.96 10.65 -1.47
CA LEU A 245 8.34 10.64 -2.89
C LEU A 245 8.57 9.21 -3.39
N GLU A 246 7.74 8.77 -4.33
CA GLU A 246 7.88 7.45 -4.92
C GLU A 246 9.10 7.34 -5.83
N ASN A 247 9.67 6.13 -5.92
CA ASN A 247 10.77 5.84 -6.84
C ASN A 247 10.31 5.86 -8.30
N SER A 248 9.02 5.60 -8.54
CA SER A 248 8.42 5.57 -9.88
C SER A 248 7.05 6.23 -9.85
N LEU A 249 6.72 6.98 -10.90
CA LEU A 249 5.44 7.70 -11.00
C LEU A 249 4.39 6.83 -11.70
N CYS A 250 3.94 5.78 -11.03
CA CYS A 250 3.04 4.80 -11.63
C CYS A 250 1.61 4.90 -11.11
N GLU A 251 0.65 4.50 -11.94
CA GLU A 251 -0.77 4.45 -11.61
C GLU A 251 -1.01 3.51 -10.41
N ASP A 252 -1.82 3.97 -9.46
CA ASP A 252 -2.17 3.32 -8.19
C ASP A 252 -1.01 3.05 -7.22
N TYR A 253 0.24 3.40 -7.57
CA TYR A 253 1.42 3.13 -6.75
C TYR A 253 1.57 4.14 -5.61
N VAL A 254 0.94 3.81 -4.47
CA VAL A 254 1.05 4.55 -3.19
C VAL A 254 1.61 3.60 -2.13
N THR A 255 2.83 3.86 -1.68
CA THR A 255 3.61 2.91 -0.86
C THR A 255 3.57 3.22 0.64
N GLU A 256 4.37 2.48 1.42
CA GLU A 256 4.54 2.71 2.86
C GLU A 256 4.95 4.14 3.20
N LYS A 257 5.63 4.87 2.29
CA LYS A 257 6.10 6.24 2.53
C LYS A 257 4.96 7.17 2.92
N PHE A 258 3.87 7.10 2.16
CA PHE A 258 2.66 7.89 2.38
C PHE A 258 2.02 7.57 3.73
N PHE A 259 1.77 6.29 3.98
CA PHE A 259 1.03 5.86 5.16
C PHE A 259 1.86 5.93 6.45
N ASN A 260 3.17 5.73 6.38
CA ASN A 260 4.07 5.92 7.52
C ASN A 260 4.13 7.39 7.95
N ALA A 261 4.07 8.33 7.01
CA ALA A 261 3.96 9.75 7.34
C ALA A 261 2.66 10.07 8.09
N LEU A 262 1.53 9.56 7.61
CA LEU A 262 0.23 9.70 8.29
C LEU A 262 0.25 9.08 9.70
N ASP A 263 0.73 7.85 9.86
CA ASP A 263 0.81 7.16 11.17
C ASP A 263 1.78 7.88 12.14
N ALA A 264 2.82 8.53 11.61
CA ALA A 264 3.77 9.34 12.39
C ALA A 264 3.26 10.77 12.71
N GLY A 265 2.03 11.11 12.29
CA GLY A 265 1.43 12.42 12.51
C GLY A 265 2.19 13.53 11.79
N MET A 266 2.64 13.28 10.56
CA MET A 266 3.25 14.26 9.66
C MET A 266 2.35 14.43 8.44
N VAL A 267 2.32 15.63 7.86
CA VAL A 267 1.60 15.88 6.60
C VAL A 267 2.46 15.32 5.44
N PRO A 268 1.98 14.32 4.69
CA PRO A 268 2.70 13.80 3.54
C PRO A 268 2.72 14.82 2.41
N VAL A 269 3.92 15.16 1.92
CA VAL A 269 4.12 15.91 0.68
C VAL A 269 4.46 14.88 -0.39
N VAL A 270 3.51 14.61 -1.29
CA VAL A 270 3.52 13.43 -2.17
C VAL A 270 4.01 13.75 -3.58
N TYR A 271 4.77 12.82 -4.14
CA TYR A 271 5.18 12.83 -5.55
C TYR A 271 5.11 11.40 -6.09
N GLY A 272 4.06 11.13 -6.85
CA GLY A 272 3.71 9.80 -7.37
C GLY A 272 2.82 9.92 -8.60
N GLY A 273 2.58 8.80 -9.29
CA GLY A 273 1.70 8.72 -10.47
C GLY A 273 0.26 8.32 -10.16
N ALA A 274 -0.06 8.08 -8.89
CA ALA A 274 -1.38 7.65 -8.46
C ALA A 274 -2.37 8.81 -8.33
N ASN A 275 -3.66 8.50 -8.48
CA ASN A 275 -4.73 9.40 -8.04
C ASN A 275 -4.95 9.21 -6.53
N TYR A 276 -4.32 10.05 -5.72
CA TYR A 276 -4.36 9.95 -4.25
C TYR A 276 -5.77 10.06 -3.65
N LEU A 277 -6.75 10.67 -4.34
CA LEU A 277 -8.15 10.71 -3.90
C LEU A 277 -8.79 9.31 -3.81
N LYS A 278 -8.23 8.31 -4.52
CA LYS A 278 -8.66 6.91 -4.41
C LYS A 278 -8.11 6.20 -3.17
N HIS A 279 -7.14 6.81 -2.46
CA HIS A 279 -6.38 6.16 -1.38
C HIS A 279 -6.39 6.95 -0.06
N ALA A 280 -6.82 8.21 -0.09
CA ALA A 280 -6.70 9.13 1.03
C ALA A 280 -7.86 10.13 1.07
N VAL A 281 -7.97 10.84 2.20
CA VAL A 281 -8.93 11.93 2.35
C VAL A 281 -8.32 13.21 1.78
N GLU A 282 -9.11 13.96 1.02
CA GLU A 282 -8.68 15.27 0.53
C GLU A 282 -8.24 16.17 1.69
N GLY A 283 -7.17 16.93 1.47
CA GLY A 283 -6.55 17.74 2.53
C GLY A 283 -5.70 16.93 3.51
N SER A 284 -5.66 15.59 3.50
CA SER A 284 -4.74 14.83 4.37
C SER A 284 -3.28 14.84 3.89
N TYR A 285 -3.00 15.41 2.73
CA TYR A 285 -1.70 15.42 2.06
C TYR A 285 -1.56 16.65 1.15
N ILE A 286 -0.34 16.92 0.69
CA ILE A 286 0.00 17.98 -0.26
C ILE A 286 0.60 17.34 -1.50
N ASN A 287 -0.04 17.49 -2.66
CA ASN A 287 0.46 16.93 -3.92
C ASN A 287 1.41 17.92 -4.60
N ILE A 288 2.67 17.53 -4.81
CA ILE A 288 3.65 18.41 -5.45
C ILE A 288 3.23 18.75 -6.89
N ASN A 289 2.53 17.84 -7.58
CA ASN A 289 2.05 18.08 -8.94
C ASN A 289 0.94 19.14 -9.03
N SER A 290 0.44 19.66 -7.91
CA SER A 290 -0.52 20.77 -7.87
C SER A 290 0.13 22.16 -7.93
N PHE A 291 1.47 22.24 -7.95
CA PHE A 291 2.22 23.48 -8.00
C PHE A 291 2.95 23.65 -9.33
N ASN A 292 3.12 24.89 -9.79
CA ASN A 292 3.84 25.18 -11.03
C ASN A 292 5.37 25.10 -10.87
N SER A 293 5.87 25.21 -9.64
CA SER A 293 7.31 25.13 -9.35
C SER A 293 7.60 24.66 -7.93
N THR A 294 8.83 24.20 -7.69
CA THR A 294 9.31 23.86 -6.33
C THR A 294 9.41 25.08 -5.42
N LYS A 295 9.57 26.29 -5.97
CA LYS A 295 9.49 27.53 -5.20
C LYS A 295 8.07 27.75 -4.67
N GLU A 296 7.05 27.57 -5.50
CA GLU A 296 5.65 27.72 -5.09
C GLU A 296 5.27 26.69 -4.02
N LEU A 297 5.73 25.45 -4.16
CA LEU A 297 5.61 24.44 -3.10
C LEU A 297 6.29 24.92 -1.80
N ALA A 298 7.52 25.42 -1.86
CA ALA A 298 8.23 25.91 -0.69
C ALA A 298 7.48 27.08 0.00
N ASP A 299 7.01 28.05 -0.79
CA ASP A 299 6.24 29.20 -0.28
C ASP A 299 4.95 28.73 0.42
N HIS A 300 4.25 27.73 -0.14
CA HIS A 300 3.08 27.13 0.48
C HIS A 300 3.40 26.41 1.81
N LEU A 301 4.47 25.61 1.86
CA LEU A 301 4.89 24.93 3.09
C LEU A 301 5.33 25.91 4.19
N LEU A 302 6.00 27.01 3.82
CA LEU A 302 6.37 28.08 4.75
C LEU A 302 5.14 28.87 5.25
N MET A 303 4.12 29.05 4.41
CA MET A 303 2.84 29.64 4.82
C MET A 303 2.15 28.75 5.87
N LEU A 304 2.06 27.45 5.61
CA LEU A 304 1.50 26.49 6.57
C LEU A 304 2.32 26.42 7.87
N ASP A 305 3.65 26.54 7.80
CA ASP A 305 4.48 26.59 9.00
C ASP A 305 4.14 27.77 9.92
N LYS A 306 3.88 28.95 9.32
CA LYS A 306 3.51 30.18 10.03
C LYS A 306 2.03 30.21 10.45
N ASN A 307 1.16 29.45 9.78
CA ASN A 307 -0.26 29.42 10.05
C ASN A 307 -0.69 28.08 10.66
N GLN A 308 -0.65 28.03 11.99
CA GLN A 308 -1.00 26.84 12.76
C GLN A 308 -2.42 26.34 12.45
N LYS A 309 -3.38 27.24 12.25
CA LYS A 309 -4.78 26.86 11.99
C LYS A 309 -4.91 26.11 10.66
N GLU A 310 -4.31 26.62 9.60
CA GLU A 310 -4.33 25.96 8.28
C GLU A 310 -3.54 24.65 8.30
N TYR A 311 -2.38 24.62 8.97
CA TYR A 311 -1.61 23.38 9.14
C TYR A 311 -2.41 22.28 9.84
N LEU A 312 -3.18 22.62 10.89
CA LEU A 312 -3.92 21.62 11.66
C LEU A 312 -5.11 21.00 10.89
N LYS A 313 -5.66 21.68 9.88
CA LYS A 313 -6.73 21.12 9.02
C LYS A 313 -6.30 19.84 8.31
N HIS A 314 -4.99 19.67 8.03
CA HIS A 314 -4.46 18.44 7.44
C HIS A 314 -4.61 17.19 8.34
N PHE A 315 -5.10 17.35 9.57
CA PHE A 315 -5.34 16.26 10.52
C PHE A 315 -6.83 16.04 10.82
N ASP A 316 -7.75 16.74 10.15
CA ASP A 316 -9.20 16.60 10.38
C ASP A 316 -9.69 15.17 10.09
N TRP A 317 -9.13 14.53 9.06
CA TRP A 317 -9.40 13.13 8.71
C TRP A 317 -9.16 12.16 9.88
N THR A 318 -8.25 12.52 10.80
CA THR A 318 -7.87 11.64 11.91
C THR A 318 -8.99 11.48 12.93
N LYS A 319 -10.00 12.36 12.94
CA LYS A 319 -11.20 12.24 13.78
C LYS A 319 -11.94 10.94 13.48
N TRP A 320 -12.05 10.59 12.21
CA TRP A 320 -12.89 9.48 11.73
C TRP A 320 -12.10 8.25 11.33
N LEU A 321 -10.83 8.43 10.95
CA LEU A 321 -10.02 7.38 10.34
C LEU A 321 -8.70 7.16 11.10
N GLN A 322 -8.09 6.02 10.82
CA GLN A 322 -6.75 5.67 11.27
C GLN A 322 -5.99 4.85 10.25
N VAL A 323 -4.67 4.92 10.29
CA VAL A 323 -3.83 4.09 9.41
C VAL A 323 -3.86 2.65 9.91
N ASP A 324 -4.15 1.74 8.99
CA ASP A 324 -3.98 0.31 9.20
C ASP A 324 -2.51 -0.05 9.39
N ARG A 325 -2.15 -0.63 10.54
CA ARG A 325 -0.76 -0.90 10.90
C ARG A 325 -0.25 -2.26 10.45
N ILE A 326 -1.11 -3.10 9.87
CA ILE A 326 -0.69 -4.38 9.29
C ILE A 326 0.02 -4.10 7.96
N SER A 327 1.22 -4.65 7.81
CA SER A 327 2.03 -4.51 6.59
C SER A 327 1.44 -5.26 5.40
N THR A 328 1.90 -4.89 4.20
CA THR A 328 1.42 -5.40 2.90
C THR A 328 1.46 -6.92 2.79
N LEU A 329 2.63 -7.54 3.04
CA LEU A 329 2.82 -8.97 2.77
C LEU A 329 1.99 -9.86 3.71
N PRO A 330 1.98 -9.66 5.03
CA PRO A 330 1.12 -10.46 5.89
C PRO A 330 -0.37 -10.32 5.56
N ARG A 331 -0.81 -9.13 5.13
CA ARG A 331 -2.18 -8.92 4.62
C ARG A 331 -2.43 -9.72 3.34
N ALA A 332 -1.48 -9.71 2.40
CA ALA A 332 -1.56 -10.50 1.18
C ALA A 332 -1.75 -11.99 1.48
N TRP A 333 -0.93 -12.54 2.38
CA TRP A 333 -0.97 -13.96 2.75
C TRP A 333 -2.25 -14.32 3.46
N CYS A 334 -2.70 -13.49 4.40
CA CYS A 334 -3.98 -13.73 5.07
C CYS A 334 -5.17 -13.64 4.10
N THR A 335 -5.20 -12.63 3.23
CA THR A 335 -6.29 -12.46 2.25
C THR A 335 -6.32 -13.65 1.27
N LEU A 336 -5.16 -14.12 0.82
CA LEU A 336 -5.09 -15.30 -0.04
C LEU A 336 -5.56 -16.55 0.70
N CYS A 337 -5.11 -16.74 1.95
CA CYS A 337 -5.49 -17.88 2.77
C CYS A 337 -7.00 -17.92 3.04
N GLU A 338 -7.59 -16.78 3.40
CA GLU A 338 -9.03 -16.59 3.52
C GLU A 338 -9.75 -17.02 2.25
N ARG A 339 -9.39 -16.41 1.10
CA ARG A 339 -10.09 -16.66 -0.16
C ARG A 339 -9.99 -18.11 -0.64
N LEU A 340 -8.87 -18.79 -0.37
CA LEU A 340 -8.71 -20.23 -0.64
C LEU A 340 -9.56 -21.08 0.30
N THR A 341 -9.63 -20.72 1.57
CA THR A 341 -10.36 -21.48 2.60
C THR A 341 -11.87 -21.37 2.39
N VAL A 342 -12.38 -20.17 2.08
CA VAL A 342 -13.81 -19.94 1.84
C VAL A 342 -14.24 -20.24 0.39
N GLY A 343 -13.29 -20.57 -0.49
CA GLY A 343 -13.57 -20.91 -1.89
C GLY A 343 -14.03 -19.73 -2.75
N SER A 344 -13.60 -18.50 -2.43
CA SER A 344 -14.03 -17.29 -3.16
C SER A 344 -13.12 -16.88 -4.31
N LEU A 345 -12.03 -17.63 -4.58
CA LEU A 345 -11.25 -17.41 -5.79
C LEU A 345 -11.94 -18.10 -6.97
N PRO A 346 -12.29 -17.37 -8.04
CA PRO A 346 -12.88 -18.01 -9.19
C PRO A 346 -11.86 -18.96 -9.84
N VAL A 347 -12.34 -20.14 -10.21
CA VAL A 347 -11.65 -21.02 -11.15
C VAL A 347 -11.93 -20.47 -12.55
N GLY A 348 -11.08 -19.56 -13.00
CA GLY A 348 -11.26 -18.81 -14.25
C GLY A 348 -10.13 -19.02 -15.25
N GLU A 349 -10.37 -18.57 -16.49
CA GLU A 349 -9.34 -18.48 -17.52
C GLU A 349 -8.15 -17.65 -17.05
N ALA A 350 -6.97 -17.96 -17.59
CA ALA A 350 -5.79 -17.17 -17.30
C ALA A 350 -5.90 -15.74 -17.87
N MET A 351 -5.26 -14.79 -17.21
CA MET A 351 -5.13 -13.41 -17.68
C MET A 351 -4.48 -13.41 -19.06
N ARG A 352 -5.21 -12.91 -20.06
CA ARG A 352 -4.80 -12.97 -21.45
C ARG A 352 -3.54 -12.15 -21.76
N ASP A 353 -3.47 -10.94 -21.22
CA ASP A 353 -2.38 -10.01 -21.51
C ASP A 353 -1.83 -9.39 -20.22
N LEU A 354 -0.96 -10.15 -19.55
CA LEU A 354 -0.29 -9.75 -18.31
C LEU A 354 0.59 -8.53 -18.53
N LYS A 355 1.36 -8.53 -19.63
CA LYS A 355 2.24 -7.43 -20.00
C LYS A 355 1.46 -6.13 -20.12
N ARG A 356 0.38 -6.12 -20.90
CA ARG A 356 -0.44 -4.93 -21.08
C ARG A 356 -1.05 -4.47 -19.76
N TRP A 357 -1.63 -5.39 -18.98
CA TRP A 357 -2.20 -5.07 -17.67
C TRP A 357 -1.20 -4.42 -16.71
N TRP A 358 0.06 -4.88 -16.73
CA TRP A 358 1.09 -4.39 -15.82
C TRP A 358 1.74 -3.07 -16.28
N PHE A 359 2.06 -2.95 -17.57
CA PHE A 359 2.83 -1.81 -18.09
C PHE A 359 1.98 -0.66 -18.66
N HIS A 360 0.65 -0.81 -18.75
CA HIS A 360 -0.25 0.23 -19.27
C HIS A 360 -1.32 0.64 -18.26
N LYS A 361 -1.86 1.85 -18.45
CA LYS A 361 -2.99 2.33 -17.67
C LYS A 361 -4.26 1.55 -17.99
N GLN A 362 -5.15 1.43 -17.01
CA GLN A 362 -6.42 0.73 -17.24
C GLN A 362 -7.22 1.44 -18.35
N GLY A 363 -7.60 0.70 -19.40
CA GLY A 363 -8.42 1.22 -20.49
C GLY A 363 -7.70 2.20 -21.43
N SER A 364 -6.36 2.24 -21.42
CA SER A 364 -5.57 3.17 -22.25
C SER A 364 -4.28 2.51 -22.75
N ASP A 365 -3.77 2.97 -23.89
CA ASP A 365 -2.42 2.62 -24.39
C ASP A 365 -1.31 3.48 -23.75
N SER A 366 -1.65 4.35 -22.80
CA SER A 366 -0.65 5.11 -22.05
C SER A 366 0.14 4.20 -21.11
N PRO A 367 1.46 4.40 -20.97
CA PRO A 367 2.26 3.69 -19.97
C PRO A 367 1.71 3.85 -18.55
N ALA A 368 1.77 2.78 -17.77
CA ALA A 368 1.37 2.78 -16.35
C ALA A 368 2.21 3.76 -15.54
N CYS A 369 3.48 3.95 -15.90
CA CYS A 369 4.40 4.89 -15.28
C CYS A 369 4.61 6.12 -16.17
N SER A 370 4.42 7.31 -15.60
CA SER A 370 4.59 8.59 -16.30
C SER A 370 6.03 9.11 -16.12
N PRO A 371 6.55 9.91 -17.07
CA PRO A 371 7.84 10.57 -16.89
C PRO A 371 7.76 11.61 -15.75
N PRO A 372 8.92 12.03 -15.20
CA PRO A 372 8.98 13.12 -14.24
C PRO A 372 8.35 14.42 -14.75
N ASN A 373 7.82 15.24 -13.85
CA ASN A 373 7.39 16.58 -14.19
C ASN A 373 8.62 17.51 -14.29
N TYR A 374 9.06 17.77 -15.52
CA TYR A 374 10.30 18.51 -15.79
C TYR A 374 10.29 19.96 -15.31
N HIS A 375 9.11 20.62 -15.25
CA HIS A 375 9.00 21.97 -14.70
C HIS A 375 9.36 22.01 -13.21
N LEU A 376 8.95 21.00 -12.44
CA LEU A 376 9.33 20.87 -11.04
C LEU A 376 10.83 20.58 -10.85
N LEU A 377 11.48 20.02 -11.87
CA LEU A 377 12.92 19.79 -11.89
C LEU A 377 13.72 21.02 -12.34
N GLY A 378 13.05 22.13 -12.70
CA GLY A 378 13.69 23.33 -13.22
C GLY A 378 14.17 23.17 -14.67
N ARG A 379 13.49 22.33 -15.46
CA ARG A 379 13.80 22.07 -16.87
C ARG A 379 12.60 22.42 -17.77
N GLU A 380 12.89 22.76 -19.02
CA GLU A 380 11.88 22.95 -20.06
C GLU A 380 11.43 21.64 -20.72
N GLY A 381 12.16 20.53 -20.48
CA GLY A 381 11.87 19.22 -21.06
C GLY A 381 12.78 18.09 -20.55
N PRO A 382 12.68 16.89 -21.17
CA PRO A 382 13.36 15.66 -20.78
C PRO A 382 14.87 15.68 -20.49
#